data_AF-A0A6J4S001-F1
#
_entry.id   AF-A0A6J4S001-F1
#
_cell.length_a   1.000
_cell.length_b   1.000
_cell.length_c   1.000
_cell.angle_alpha   90.00
_cell.angle_beta   90.00
_cell.angle_gamma   90.00
#
_symmetry.space_group_name_H-M   'P 1'
#
loop_
_entity.id
_entity.type
_entity.pdbx_description
1 polymer ?
#
loop_
_entity_poly.entity_id
_entity_poly.type
_entity_poly.pdbx_seq_one_letter_code
_entity_poly.pdbx_strand_id
1 'polypeptide(L)'
;MIAAMVGHRALTIALAALALACGAVTLLAAAPARFVPVAAAHPEPNDVDGDEVANADDNCPTTPNGSQLNTDGDTEGDSCDADDDNDGFPDSADNCRLVPNDQTDSNRDGRGDACPFVDTDLDGVFEADNCPAIANPDQRDLDGDDRGDVCDRDDDGDKYDDGFDNCPTTYNPDQADLDKDGLGSGCDAQELIAGPATGGGPTAPGEPPAGGPSGQAASDTRAPVVSVSIARRQRLSDAGRSLVVTVRCSEACSLSAELSAGAAAARRAGLGRTRGVLARGSWSLAGAGRTYVFARWTSTVRKLRPGRRLKATLRLTATDPAGNRRVVSRSIELRR
;
A
#
# COMPACT_ATOMS: atom_id res chain seq x y z
N MET A 1 14.03 -95.35 -33.05
CA MET A 1 13.59 -94.57 -34.22
C MET A 1 14.18 -93.17 -34.04
N ILE A 2 15.39 -92.89 -34.55
CA ILE A 2 15.72 -92.32 -35.89
C ILE A 2 14.98 -90.96 -36.05
N ALA A 3 15.57 -89.77 -36.21
CA ALA A 3 16.87 -89.26 -36.70
C ALA A 3 17.17 -87.91 -35.98
N ALA A 4 18.38 -87.51 -35.57
CA ALA A 4 19.61 -87.17 -36.31
C ALA A 4 19.43 -86.02 -37.35
N MET A 5 19.98 -84.82 -37.07
CA MET A 5 21.17 -84.30 -37.77
C MET A 5 21.53 -82.82 -37.44
N VAL A 6 22.82 -82.63 -37.08
CA VAL A 6 23.77 -81.56 -37.50
C VAL A 6 23.54 -80.12 -37.01
N GLY A 7 24.52 -79.38 -36.47
CA GLY A 7 25.94 -79.67 -36.26
C GLY A 7 26.76 -78.51 -35.65
N HIS A 8 27.98 -78.89 -35.25
CA HIS A 8 29.23 -78.14 -35.13
C HIS A 8 29.40 -77.02 -34.08
N ARG A 9 30.16 -77.39 -33.04
CA ARG A 9 30.90 -76.52 -32.13
C ARG A 9 32.26 -76.12 -32.74
N ALA A 10 32.66 -74.87 -32.56
CA ALA A 10 34.05 -74.38 -32.40
C ALA A 10 33.99 -72.85 -32.22
N LEU A 11 34.94 -72.11 -31.65
CA LEU A 11 35.98 -72.27 -30.65
C LEU A 11 36.47 -70.81 -30.44
N THR A 12 36.72 -70.43 -29.18
CA THR A 12 37.38 -69.22 -28.67
C THR A 12 38.36 -68.49 -29.60
N ILE A 13 38.28 -67.15 -29.69
CA ILE A 13 39.44 -66.22 -29.69
C ILE A 13 39.01 -64.89 -29.03
N ALA A 14 39.73 -64.49 -27.98
CA ALA A 14 39.78 -63.12 -27.47
C ALA A 14 40.97 -62.40 -28.11
N LEU A 15 40.84 -61.13 -28.51
CA LEU A 15 41.76 -60.04 -28.14
C LEU A 15 41.40 -58.69 -28.79
N ALA A 16 41.60 -57.65 -27.97
CA ALA A 16 42.14 -56.32 -28.30
C ALA A 16 41.26 -55.25 -28.97
N ALA A 17 41.00 -54.26 -28.12
CA ALA A 17 40.60 -52.87 -28.34
C ALA A 17 41.24 -52.15 -29.56
N LEU A 18 40.46 -51.26 -30.16
CA LEU A 18 40.95 -49.96 -30.57
C LEU A 18 39.85 -48.92 -30.37
N ALA A 19 40.10 -48.00 -29.43
CA ALA A 19 39.27 -46.82 -29.21
C ALA A 19 39.38 -45.87 -30.40
N LEU A 20 38.25 -45.37 -30.89
CA LEU A 20 38.20 -44.10 -31.61
C LEU A 20 37.00 -43.31 -31.13
N ALA A 21 37.29 -42.20 -30.47
CA ALA A 21 36.33 -41.27 -29.92
C ALA A 21 35.53 -40.58 -31.02
N CYS A 22 34.21 -40.52 -30.85
CA CYS A 22 33.40 -39.44 -31.40
C CYS A 22 32.25 -39.18 -30.40
N GLY A 23 32.23 -37.98 -29.83
CA GLY A 23 31.33 -37.61 -28.75
C GLY A 23 29.86 -37.61 -29.20
N ALA A 24 29.08 -38.52 -28.63
CA ALA A 24 27.63 -38.43 -28.60
C ALA A 24 27.24 -37.77 -27.28
N VAL A 25 26.73 -36.54 -27.36
CA VAL A 25 26.05 -35.84 -26.27
C VAL A 25 24.94 -36.76 -25.75
N THR A 26 25.12 -37.29 -24.55
CA THR A 26 24.11 -38.11 -23.88
C THR A 26 23.03 -37.15 -23.39
N LEU A 27 21.89 -37.14 -24.06
CA LEU A 27 20.69 -36.47 -23.57
C LEU A 27 20.28 -37.19 -22.29
N LEU A 28 20.58 -36.59 -21.13
CA LEU A 28 20.08 -37.08 -19.85
C LEU A 28 18.57 -36.79 -19.84
N ALA A 29 17.77 -37.79 -20.23
CA ALA A 29 16.33 -37.72 -20.03
C ALA A 29 16.07 -37.62 -18.53
N ALA A 30 15.64 -36.44 -18.07
CA ALA A 30 15.11 -36.27 -16.73
C ALA A 30 13.94 -37.25 -16.57
N ALA A 31 14.05 -38.15 -15.59
CA ALA A 31 12.92 -38.99 -15.21
C ALA A 31 11.73 -38.07 -14.85
N PRO A 32 10.49 -38.42 -15.26
CA PRO A 32 9.34 -37.63 -14.84
C PRO A 32 9.31 -37.62 -13.31
N ALA A 33 9.26 -36.42 -12.73
CA ALA A 33 9.00 -36.25 -11.31
C ALA A 33 7.72 -37.05 -11.00
N ARG A 34 7.87 -38.12 -10.22
CA ARG A 34 6.71 -38.80 -9.65
C ARG A 34 6.09 -37.78 -8.71
N PHE A 35 4.95 -37.21 -9.12
CA PHE A 35 3.99 -36.65 -8.18
C PHE A 35 3.68 -37.76 -7.19
N VAL A 36 4.31 -37.71 -6.03
CA VAL A 36 3.78 -38.37 -4.85
C VAL A 36 2.57 -37.50 -4.50
N PRO A 37 1.32 -37.98 -4.66
CA PRO A 37 0.21 -37.26 -4.07
C PRO A 37 0.55 -37.14 -2.59
N VAL A 38 0.52 -35.91 -2.06
CA VAL A 38 0.40 -35.71 -0.62
C VAL A 38 -0.81 -36.56 -0.23
N ALA A 39 -0.55 -37.70 0.42
CA ALA A 39 -1.61 -38.47 1.01
C ALA A 39 -2.31 -37.51 1.96
N ALA A 40 -3.60 -37.30 1.76
CA ALA A 40 -4.45 -36.67 2.76
C ALA A 40 -4.09 -37.30 4.10
N ALA A 41 -3.79 -36.44 5.09
CA ALA A 41 -3.49 -36.83 6.44
C ALA A 41 -4.42 -37.98 6.85
N HIS A 42 -3.83 -39.07 7.34
CA HIS A 42 -4.60 -40.10 7.98
C HIS A 42 -5.36 -39.42 9.13
N PRO A 43 -6.70 -39.53 9.24
CA PRO A 43 -7.38 -39.05 10.43
C PRO A 43 -6.79 -39.83 11.61
N GLU A 44 -6.08 -39.13 12.49
CA GLU A 44 -5.56 -39.73 13.70
C GLU A 44 -6.76 -40.27 14.48
N PRO A 45 -6.79 -41.57 14.84
CA PRO A 45 -7.98 -42.21 15.41
C PRO A 45 -8.39 -41.66 16.79
N ASN A 46 -7.68 -40.65 17.32
CA ASN A 46 -7.89 -39.98 18.59
C ASN A 46 -7.84 -38.45 18.46
N ASP A 47 -8.31 -37.90 17.35
CA ASP A 47 -8.50 -36.48 17.10
C ASP A 47 -10.01 -36.25 16.88
N VAL A 48 -10.69 -35.67 17.88
CA VAL A 48 -12.16 -35.56 17.91
C VAL A 48 -12.68 -34.43 17.03
N ASP A 49 -11.93 -33.36 16.89
CA ASP A 49 -12.36 -32.17 16.17
C ASP A 49 -11.69 -31.98 14.80
N GLY A 50 -10.67 -32.79 14.52
CA GLY A 50 -10.05 -32.96 13.22
C GLY A 50 -9.05 -31.86 12.88
N ASP A 51 -8.40 -31.27 13.89
CA ASP A 51 -7.49 -30.14 13.74
C ASP A 51 -6.00 -30.54 13.57
N GLU A 52 -5.75 -31.85 13.45
CA GLU A 52 -4.43 -32.47 13.33
C GLU A 52 -3.60 -32.51 14.64
N VAL A 53 -4.24 -32.25 15.79
CA VAL A 53 -3.70 -32.46 17.15
C VAL A 53 -4.43 -33.61 17.83
N ALA A 54 -3.70 -34.50 18.50
CA ALA A 54 -4.34 -35.62 19.20
C ALA A 54 -4.95 -35.15 20.53
N ASN A 55 -6.14 -35.64 20.88
CA ASN A 55 -6.89 -35.27 22.11
C ASN A 55 -6.08 -35.28 23.43
N ALA A 56 -4.99 -36.03 23.50
CA ALA A 56 -4.15 -36.12 24.71
C ALA A 56 -3.13 -34.98 24.83
N ASP A 57 -2.79 -34.36 23.70
CA ASP A 57 -1.88 -33.23 23.58
C ASP A 57 -2.63 -31.93 23.21
N ASP A 58 -3.96 -32.02 23.07
CA ASP A 58 -4.85 -30.95 22.66
C ASP A 58 -5.42 -30.18 23.88
N ASN A 59 -5.13 -28.89 23.96
CA ASN A 59 -5.64 -27.99 24.99
C ASN A 59 -7.09 -27.50 24.72
N CYS A 60 -7.68 -27.85 23.58
CA CYS A 60 -9.09 -27.69 23.26
C CYS A 60 -9.70 -28.91 22.55
N PRO A 61 -9.85 -30.08 23.23
CA PRO A 61 -10.20 -31.40 22.63
C PRO A 61 -11.47 -31.55 21.79
N THR A 62 -12.26 -30.48 21.63
CA THR A 62 -13.51 -30.47 20.89
C THR A 62 -13.67 -29.22 20.00
N THR A 63 -12.68 -28.34 19.97
CA THR A 63 -12.70 -27.08 19.22
C THR A 63 -11.41 -26.97 18.40
N PRO A 64 -11.48 -27.07 17.07
CA PRO A 64 -10.29 -27.13 16.23
C PRO A 64 -9.34 -25.94 16.44
N ASN A 65 -8.12 -26.21 16.89
CA ASN A 65 -7.11 -25.21 17.19
C ASN A 65 -5.67 -25.73 17.02
N GLY A 66 -5.32 -26.18 15.82
CA GLY A 66 -4.01 -26.82 15.55
C GLY A 66 -2.75 -26.00 15.89
N SER A 67 -2.88 -24.71 16.22
CA SER A 67 -1.79 -23.89 16.76
C SER A 67 -1.49 -24.13 18.25
N GLN A 68 -2.46 -24.68 19.00
CA GLN A 68 -2.38 -24.94 20.44
C GLN A 68 -1.96 -23.70 21.25
N LEU A 69 -2.41 -22.52 20.81
CA LEU A 69 -2.16 -21.27 21.52
C LEU A 69 -2.86 -21.31 22.89
N ASN A 70 -2.13 -20.87 23.91
CA ASN A 70 -2.57 -20.75 25.30
C ASN A 70 -1.81 -19.56 25.89
N THR A 71 -2.49 -18.43 25.97
CA THR A 71 -1.91 -17.12 26.25
C THR A 71 -1.52 -16.95 27.71
N ASP A 72 -2.33 -17.45 28.63
CA ASP A 72 -2.12 -17.31 30.08
C ASP A 72 -1.38 -18.51 30.71
N GLY A 73 -1.28 -19.61 29.96
CA GLY A 73 -0.62 -20.86 30.34
C GLY A 73 -1.45 -21.76 31.24
N ASP A 74 -2.77 -21.63 31.27
CA ASP A 74 -3.64 -22.48 32.08
C ASP A 74 -3.95 -23.85 31.41
N THR A 75 -5.04 -24.52 31.78
CA THR A 75 -5.38 -25.83 31.22
C THR A 75 -6.20 -25.77 29.94
N GLU A 76 -6.80 -24.64 29.61
CA GLU A 76 -7.59 -24.41 28.40
C GLU A 76 -6.73 -23.66 27.37
N GLY A 77 -7.01 -23.83 26.08
CA GLY A 77 -6.38 -23.04 25.02
C GLY A 77 -7.26 -21.88 24.59
N ASP A 78 -6.68 -20.87 23.93
CA ASP A 78 -7.39 -19.64 23.50
C ASP A 78 -8.63 -19.89 22.61
N SER A 79 -8.81 -21.10 22.08
CA SER A 79 -9.96 -21.45 21.24
C SER A 79 -11.17 -21.96 22.03
N CYS A 80 -10.96 -22.35 23.29
CA CYS A 80 -11.99 -22.92 24.16
C CYS A 80 -12.05 -22.27 25.54
N ASP A 81 -11.08 -21.42 25.88
CA ASP A 81 -11.13 -20.51 27.02
C ASP A 81 -12.14 -19.37 26.76
N ALA A 82 -12.70 -18.82 27.83
CA ALA A 82 -13.58 -17.65 27.80
C ALA A 82 -12.92 -16.37 28.30
N ASP A 83 -11.69 -16.45 28.80
CA ASP A 83 -10.84 -15.38 29.34
C ASP A 83 -9.37 -15.71 29.02
N ASP A 84 -8.97 -15.53 27.76
CA ASP A 84 -7.69 -16.01 27.18
C ASP A 84 -6.43 -15.52 27.95
N ASP A 85 -6.53 -14.41 28.69
CA ASP A 85 -5.44 -13.83 29.45
C ASP A 85 -5.62 -13.87 30.99
N ASN A 86 -6.74 -14.42 31.44
CA ASN A 86 -7.12 -14.63 32.84
C ASN A 86 -7.01 -13.37 33.73
N ASP A 87 -7.29 -12.18 33.16
CA ASP A 87 -7.26 -10.91 33.88
C ASP A 87 -8.56 -10.61 34.66
N GLY A 88 -9.58 -11.44 34.45
CA GLY A 88 -10.89 -11.36 35.09
C GLY A 88 -11.95 -10.62 34.27
N PHE A 89 -11.64 -10.20 33.05
CA PHE A 89 -12.59 -9.74 32.06
C PHE A 89 -12.74 -10.79 30.95
N PRO A 90 -13.93 -11.40 30.78
CA PRO A 90 -14.10 -12.42 29.74
C PRO A 90 -13.91 -11.81 28.35
N ASP A 91 -13.39 -12.59 27.40
CA ASP A 91 -13.07 -12.21 26.01
C ASP A 91 -14.10 -11.31 25.33
N SER A 92 -15.39 -11.61 25.55
CA SER A 92 -16.50 -10.86 24.97
C SER A 92 -16.66 -9.42 25.47
N ALA A 93 -16.00 -9.09 26.58
CA ALA A 93 -16.06 -7.81 27.27
C ALA A 93 -14.68 -7.16 27.46
N ASP A 94 -13.60 -7.89 27.19
CA ASP A 94 -12.24 -7.41 27.30
C ASP A 94 -11.83 -6.63 26.04
N ASN A 95 -11.43 -5.36 26.24
CA ASN A 95 -10.87 -4.53 25.18
C ASN A 95 -9.44 -4.92 24.78
N CYS A 96 -8.89 -5.98 25.38
CA CYS A 96 -7.54 -6.43 25.22
C CYS A 96 -7.26 -7.94 25.20
N ARG A 97 -8.27 -8.78 25.03
CA ARG A 97 -8.31 -10.26 24.96
C ARG A 97 -7.07 -11.11 25.32
N LEU A 98 -5.89 -10.81 24.79
CA LEU A 98 -4.65 -11.57 24.96
C LEU A 98 -3.61 -10.88 25.87
N VAL A 99 -3.97 -9.78 26.52
CA VAL A 99 -3.04 -8.93 27.28
C VAL A 99 -3.71 -8.41 28.57
N PRO A 100 -3.31 -8.93 29.74
CA PRO A 100 -3.97 -8.61 30.99
C PRO A 100 -3.98 -7.11 31.28
N ASN A 101 -5.15 -6.55 31.54
CA ASN A 101 -5.29 -5.11 31.70
C ASN A 101 -6.39 -4.68 32.72
N ASP A 102 -6.66 -3.37 32.77
CA ASP A 102 -7.68 -2.77 33.63
C ASP A 102 -8.84 -2.13 32.85
N GLN A 103 -9.01 -2.51 31.58
CA GLN A 103 -9.99 -1.96 30.63
C GLN A 103 -9.84 -0.46 30.34
N THR A 104 -8.69 0.15 30.64
CA THR A 104 -8.45 1.55 30.25
C THR A 104 -8.42 1.70 28.72
N ASP A 105 -9.27 2.57 28.19
CA ASP A 105 -9.32 2.97 26.78
C ASP A 105 -9.40 4.50 26.72
N SER A 106 -8.25 5.15 26.50
CA SER A 106 -8.11 6.60 26.58
C SER A 106 -8.71 7.32 25.37
N ASN A 107 -8.69 6.70 24.18
CA ASN A 107 -9.12 7.30 22.92
C ASN A 107 -10.56 6.90 22.53
N ARG A 108 -11.14 5.91 23.20
CA ARG A 108 -12.49 5.36 23.02
C ARG A 108 -12.70 4.74 21.64
N ASP A 109 -11.70 4.03 21.14
CA ASP A 109 -11.81 3.26 19.90
C ASP A 109 -12.25 1.80 20.12
N GLY A 110 -12.36 1.36 21.38
CA GLY A 110 -12.76 0.01 21.73
C GLY A 110 -11.61 -0.97 21.91
N ARG A 111 -10.35 -0.55 21.68
CA ARG A 111 -9.13 -1.29 22.01
C ARG A 111 -8.50 -0.69 23.26
N GLY A 112 -8.05 -1.54 24.19
CA GLY A 112 -7.42 -1.10 25.43
C GLY A 112 -6.03 -0.53 25.23
N ASP A 113 -5.65 0.43 26.09
CA ASP A 113 -4.35 1.09 26.09
C ASP A 113 -3.18 0.11 26.33
N ALA A 114 -3.45 -1.06 26.95
CA ALA A 114 -2.46 -2.07 27.31
C ALA A 114 -2.02 -2.96 26.13
N CYS A 115 -2.88 -3.09 25.11
CA CYS A 115 -2.61 -3.99 24.00
C CYS A 115 -1.54 -3.44 23.07
N PRO A 116 -0.53 -4.25 22.72
CA PRO A 116 0.39 -3.90 21.66
C PRO A 116 -0.38 -3.86 20.35
N PHE A 117 -0.15 -2.82 19.55
CA PHE A 117 -0.59 -2.81 18.16
C PHE A 117 0.13 -3.94 17.43
N VAL A 118 -0.59 -5.01 17.07
CA VAL A 118 -0.02 -6.17 16.39
C VAL A 118 0.17 -5.83 14.92
N ASP A 119 1.44 -5.74 14.53
CA ASP A 119 1.90 -5.67 13.15
C ASP A 119 1.81 -7.07 12.53
N THR A 120 0.75 -7.36 11.78
CA THR A 120 0.47 -8.74 11.33
C THR A 120 1.44 -9.20 10.24
N ASP A 121 1.86 -8.29 9.37
CA ASP A 121 2.76 -8.59 8.24
C ASP A 121 4.18 -8.01 8.43
N LEU A 122 4.44 -7.37 9.57
CA LEU A 122 5.74 -6.89 10.02
C LEU A 122 6.31 -5.78 9.12
N ASP A 123 5.44 -4.96 8.54
CA ASP A 123 5.81 -3.89 7.62
C ASP A 123 6.10 -2.55 8.32
N GLY A 124 5.82 -2.46 9.63
CA GLY A 124 5.99 -1.28 10.44
C GLY A 124 4.77 -0.35 10.50
N VAL A 125 3.62 -0.76 9.95
CA VAL A 125 2.34 -0.06 9.94
C VAL A 125 1.32 -0.87 10.72
N PHE A 126 1.03 -0.42 11.93
CA PHE A 126 0.18 -1.16 12.87
C PHE A 126 -1.26 -0.64 12.90
N GLU A 127 -1.45 0.62 12.50
CA GLU A 127 -2.69 1.36 12.63
C GLU A 127 -3.11 1.88 11.26
N ALA A 128 -4.34 1.54 10.87
CA ALA A 128 -4.86 1.84 9.54
C ALA A 128 -3.96 1.33 8.40
N ASP A 129 -3.44 0.12 8.59
CA ASP A 129 -2.79 -0.65 7.53
C ASP A 129 -3.83 -1.01 6.45
N ASN A 130 -3.60 -0.53 5.23
CA ASN A 130 -4.47 -0.75 4.09
C ASN A 130 -4.24 -2.11 3.41
N CYS A 131 -3.22 -2.88 3.84
CA CYS A 131 -3.01 -4.28 3.46
C CYS A 131 -2.53 -5.16 4.63
N PRO A 132 -3.38 -5.45 5.65
CA PRO A 132 -3.00 -6.14 6.91
C PRO A 132 -2.36 -7.53 6.82
N ALA A 133 -2.25 -8.09 5.62
CA ALA A 133 -1.69 -9.41 5.37
C ALA A 133 -0.51 -9.38 4.38
N ILE A 134 -0.19 -8.24 3.78
CA ILE A 134 0.84 -8.09 2.75
C ILE A 134 1.60 -6.80 3.00
N ALA A 135 2.84 -6.98 3.48
CA ALA A 135 3.69 -5.87 3.85
C ALA A 135 3.82 -4.80 2.76
N ASN A 136 3.34 -3.59 3.06
CA ASN A 136 3.46 -2.40 2.23
C ASN A 136 3.72 -1.16 3.10
N PRO A 137 4.97 -0.99 3.59
CA PRO A 137 5.32 0.08 4.52
C PRO A 137 5.04 1.50 4.00
N ASP A 138 4.92 1.66 2.67
CA ASP A 138 4.62 2.93 2.02
C ASP A 138 3.12 3.23 1.92
N GLN A 139 2.26 2.24 2.18
CA GLN A 139 0.81 2.33 2.23
C GLN A 139 0.26 3.02 0.98
N ARG A 140 0.82 2.65 -0.19
CA ARG A 140 0.37 3.19 -1.47
C ARG A 140 -1.07 2.74 -1.69
N ASP A 141 -1.89 3.72 -2.04
CA ASP A 141 -3.33 3.61 -2.33
C ASP A 141 -3.58 4.72 -3.37
N LEU A 142 -3.63 4.30 -4.62
CA LEU A 142 -3.64 5.17 -5.77
C LEU A 142 -5.05 5.75 -6.03
N ASP A 143 -6.10 4.95 -5.90
CA ASP A 143 -7.49 5.34 -6.14
C ASP A 143 -8.19 5.96 -4.90
N GLY A 144 -7.67 5.68 -3.71
CA GLY A 144 -8.15 6.21 -2.43
C GLY A 144 -9.35 5.47 -1.85
N ASP A 145 -9.50 4.17 -2.11
CA ASP A 145 -10.59 3.33 -1.59
C ASP A 145 -10.29 2.70 -0.21
N ASP A 146 -9.14 3.04 0.38
CA ASP A 146 -8.59 2.53 1.64
C ASP A 146 -8.08 1.06 1.57
N ARG A 147 -7.92 0.48 0.37
CA ARG A 147 -7.13 -0.73 0.11
C ARG A 147 -5.79 -0.35 -0.49
N GLY A 148 -4.71 -0.99 -0.06
CA GLY A 148 -3.39 -0.69 -0.61
C GLY A 148 -3.16 -1.39 -1.94
N ASP A 149 -2.42 -0.74 -2.84
CA ASP A 149 -2.14 -1.24 -4.20
C ASP A 149 -1.65 -2.71 -4.21
N VAL A 150 -0.85 -3.11 -3.22
CA VAL A 150 -0.30 -4.49 -3.17
C VAL A 150 -1.35 -5.57 -2.90
N CYS A 151 -2.49 -5.20 -2.31
CA CYS A 151 -3.59 -6.10 -1.99
C CYS A 151 -4.90 -5.71 -2.68
N ASP A 152 -4.88 -4.66 -3.51
CA ASP A 152 -5.94 -4.31 -4.43
C ASP A 152 -5.81 -5.07 -5.75
N ARG A 153 -6.91 -5.10 -6.51
CA ARG A 153 -6.96 -5.64 -7.85
C ARG A 153 -7.18 -4.58 -8.90
N ASP A 154 -7.57 -3.37 -8.53
CA ASP A 154 -7.92 -2.25 -9.41
C ASP A 154 -7.27 -0.99 -8.82
N ASP A 155 -5.96 -0.88 -8.98
CA ASP A 155 -5.11 0.13 -8.31
C ASP A 155 -5.57 1.57 -8.58
N ASP A 156 -6.19 1.85 -9.73
CA ASP A 156 -6.60 3.20 -10.12
C ASP A 156 -8.12 3.45 -10.11
N GLY A 157 -8.92 2.43 -9.80
CA GLY A 157 -10.36 2.50 -9.61
C GLY A 157 -11.15 2.74 -10.91
N ASP A 158 -10.60 2.34 -12.06
CA ASP A 158 -11.24 2.53 -13.37
C ASP A 158 -12.21 1.40 -13.77
N LYS A 159 -12.27 0.34 -12.95
CA LYS A 159 -13.10 -0.88 -13.06
C LYS A 159 -12.49 -2.00 -13.88
N TYR A 160 -11.22 -1.91 -14.24
CA TYR A 160 -10.48 -3.00 -14.84
C TYR A 160 -9.46 -3.52 -13.84
N ASP A 161 -9.50 -4.83 -13.56
CA ASP A 161 -8.46 -5.42 -12.71
C ASP A 161 -7.08 -5.20 -13.35
N ASP A 162 -6.02 -4.93 -12.58
CA ASP A 162 -4.67 -4.61 -13.03
C ASP A 162 -4.10 -5.60 -14.06
N GLY A 163 -4.50 -6.88 -13.96
CA GLY A 163 -4.08 -7.93 -14.89
C GLY A 163 -4.72 -7.85 -16.28
N PHE A 164 -5.77 -7.06 -16.43
CA PHE A 164 -6.53 -6.83 -17.67
C PHE A 164 -6.58 -5.36 -18.08
N ASP A 165 -6.03 -4.46 -17.27
CA ASP A 165 -5.93 -3.04 -17.53
C ASP A 165 -4.69 -2.72 -18.37
N ASN A 166 -4.85 -1.97 -19.45
CA ASN A 166 -3.73 -1.49 -20.27
C ASN A 166 -3.01 -0.27 -19.68
N CYS A 167 -3.54 0.31 -18.59
CA CYS A 167 -2.88 1.29 -17.74
C CYS A 167 -3.17 1.08 -16.24
N PRO A 168 -2.64 0.01 -15.60
CA PRO A 168 -2.99 -0.41 -14.22
C PRO A 168 -2.78 0.62 -13.11
N THR A 169 -2.21 1.79 -13.41
CA THR A 169 -1.98 2.84 -12.41
C THR A 169 -2.40 4.21 -12.93
N THR A 170 -3.22 4.29 -13.98
CA THR A 170 -3.63 5.55 -14.60
C THR A 170 -5.07 5.47 -15.12
N TYR A 171 -6.01 5.91 -14.28
CA TYR A 171 -7.44 5.88 -14.55
C TYR A 171 -7.82 6.15 -16.01
N ASN A 172 -8.25 5.10 -16.72
CA ASN A 172 -8.59 5.14 -18.14
C ASN A 172 -9.74 4.16 -18.47
N PRO A 173 -10.97 4.44 -17.97
CA PRO A 173 -12.09 3.49 -18.03
C PRO A 173 -12.60 3.19 -19.44
N ASP A 174 -12.08 3.86 -20.47
CA ASP A 174 -12.34 3.57 -21.88
C ASP A 174 -11.30 2.65 -22.53
N GLN A 175 -10.22 2.31 -21.82
CA GLN A 175 -9.14 1.42 -22.22
C GLN A 175 -8.61 1.77 -23.62
N ALA A 176 -8.56 3.08 -23.92
CA ALA A 176 -8.11 3.57 -25.22
C ALA A 176 -6.66 3.15 -25.47
N ASP A 177 -6.39 2.62 -26.65
CA ASP A 177 -5.07 2.21 -27.15
C ASP A 177 -5.08 2.48 -28.67
N LEU A 178 -4.58 3.65 -29.06
CA LEU A 178 -4.77 4.19 -30.40
C LEU A 178 -3.89 3.50 -31.45
N ASP A 179 -2.66 3.15 -31.08
CA ASP A 179 -1.68 2.51 -31.96
C ASP A 179 -1.60 0.98 -31.78
N LYS A 180 -2.31 0.43 -30.79
CA LYS A 180 -2.57 -0.99 -30.56
C LYS A 180 -1.33 -1.78 -30.14
N ASP A 181 -0.48 -1.16 -29.35
CA ASP A 181 0.72 -1.80 -28.82
C ASP A 181 0.49 -2.54 -27.49
N GLY A 182 -0.71 -2.39 -26.90
CA GLY A 182 -1.11 -3.01 -25.65
C GLY A 182 -0.88 -2.16 -24.42
N LEU A 183 -0.31 -0.96 -24.56
CA LEU A 183 -0.29 0.08 -23.53
C LEU A 183 -1.45 1.04 -23.79
N GLY A 184 -2.14 1.46 -22.74
CA GLY A 184 -3.22 2.42 -22.90
C GLY A 184 -2.69 3.83 -23.19
N SER A 185 -3.44 4.58 -23.97
CA SER A 185 -3.13 5.97 -24.33
C SER A 185 -2.95 6.90 -23.13
N GLY A 186 -3.48 6.53 -21.96
CA GLY A 186 -3.32 7.27 -20.71
C GLY A 186 -1.92 7.16 -20.10
N CYS A 187 -1.21 6.07 -20.39
CA CYS A 187 0.08 5.73 -19.79
C CYS A 187 1.17 5.42 -20.83
N ASP A 188 0.87 5.47 -22.13
CA ASP A 188 1.86 5.37 -23.19
C ASP A 188 2.54 6.73 -23.48
N ALA A 189 3.84 6.82 -23.22
CA ALA A 189 4.63 8.01 -23.50
C ALA A 189 5.06 8.10 -24.98
N GLN A 190 4.96 7.00 -25.73
CA GLN A 190 5.38 6.88 -27.10
C GLN A 190 4.29 7.36 -28.07
N GLU A 191 3.02 7.24 -27.68
CA GLU A 191 1.87 7.83 -28.37
C GLU A 191 1.97 9.36 -28.47
N LEU A 192 2.55 10.04 -27.46
CA LEU A 192 2.78 11.49 -27.49
C LEU A 192 3.80 11.94 -28.55
N ILE A 193 4.55 11.01 -29.16
CA ILE A 193 5.57 11.29 -30.18
C ILE A 193 5.01 11.02 -31.59
N ALA A 194 3.94 10.22 -31.71
CA ALA A 194 3.34 9.86 -32.98
C ALA A 194 2.17 10.80 -33.34
N GLY A 195 2.52 11.96 -33.93
CA GLY A 195 1.56 12.68 -34.78
C GLY A 195 0.99 11.76 -35.89
N PRO A 196 -0.16 12.10 -36.50
CA PRO A 196 -0.88 11.19 -37.37
C PRO A 196 0.00 10.71 -38.52
N ALA A 197 0.11 9.40 -38.65
CA ALA A 197 0.87 8.73 -39.69
C ALA A 197 0.45 9.23 -41.10
N THR A 198 1.19 10.18 -41.65
CA THR A 198 1.28 10.38 -43.10
C THR A 198 2.47 9.59 -43.61
N GLY A 199 2.17 8.59 -44.43
CA GLY A 199 3.14 7.61 -44.91
C GLY A 199 4.35 8.20 -45.65
N GLY A 200 5.46 7.47 -45.55
CA GLY A 200 6.67 7.65 -46.33
C GLY A 200 7.69 6.58 -45.95
N GLY A 201 8.12 5.78 -46.92
CA GLY A 201 8.91 4.55 -46.75
C GLY A 201 10.35 4.72 -46.23
N PRO A 202 11.12 3.62 -46.16
CA PRO A 202 12.34 3.56 -45.37
C PRO A 202 13.54 4.15 -46.13
N THR A 203 14.26 5.06 -45.48
CA THR A 203 15.65 5.36 -45.83
C THR A 203 16.55 5.16 -44.62
N ALA A 204 17.57 4.34 -44.83
CA ALA A 204 18.56 3.85 -43.89
C ALA A 204 19.68 4.90 -43.62
N PRO A 205 20.76 4.61 -42.85
CA PRO A 205 21.15 5.41 -41.70
C PRO A 205 22.46 6.20 -41.85
N GLY A 206 22.62 7.21 -41.00
CA GLY A 206 23.92 7.63 -40.45
C GLY A 206 24.55 8.90 -41.02
N GLU A 207 24.56 9.99 -40.23
CA GLU A 207 25.76 10.52 -39.54
C GLU A 207 25.38 11.71 -38.64
N PRO A 208 26.12 11.99 -37.53
CA PRO A 208 25.76 12.99 -36.53
C PRO A 208 26.28 14.38 -36.92
N PRO A 209 25.72 15.46 -36.33
CA PRO A 209 26.60 16.25 -35.46
C PRO A 209 25.93 16.88 -34.23
N ALA A 210 26.74 16.93 -33.17
CA ALA A 210 27.00 18.05 -32.27
C ALA A 210 25.84 18.99 -31.84
N GLY A 211 25.62 19.02 -30.51
CA GLY A 211 25.74 20.27 -29.74
C GLY A 211 24.54 21.21 -29.67
N GLY A 212 23.68 20.97 -28.66
CA GLY A 212 22.80 21.94 -27.99
C GLY A 212 21.61 22.48 -28.79
N PRO A 213 20.61 23.18 -28.18
CA PRO A 213 20.48 23.60 -26.78
C PRO A 213 19.23 23.03 -26.09
N SER A 214 19.18 23.21 -24.77
CA SER A 214 18.00 23.34 -23.90
C SER A 214 16.64 23.28 -24.59
N GLY A 215 16.05 22.08 -24.68
CA GLY A 215 14.66 21.90 -25.07
C GLY A 215 13.77 22.32 -23.90
N GLN A 216 13.12 23.49 -24.03
CA GLN A 216 12.02 23.89 -23.15
C GLN A 216 11.00 22.76 -23.16
N ALA A 217 10.75 22.19 -21.98
CA ALA A 217 9.65 21.27 -21.75
C ALA A 217 8.38 21.86 -22.37
N ALA A 218 7.60 21.00 -23.03
CA ALA A 218 6.25 21.34 -23.45
C ALA A 218 5.57 22.09 -22.31
N SER A 219 4.95 23.24 -22.64
CA SER A 219 4.30 24.11 -21.68
C SER A 219 3.16 23.36 -21.01
N ASP A 220 3.47 22.62 -19.95
CA ASP A 220 2.49 22.13 -19.02
C ASP A 220 1.69 23.35 -18.54
N THR A 221 0.41 23.34 -18.83
CA THR A 221 -0.54 24.40 -18.46
C THR A 221 -1.52 23.94 -17.39
N ARG A 222 -1.43 22.68 -16.94
CA ARG A 222 -2.38 22.07 -16.01
C ARG A 222 -1.87 22.28 -14.59
N ALA A 223 -2.70 22.87 -13.74
CA ALA A 223 -2.39 22.97 -12.32
C ALA A 223 -2.43 21.59 -11.64
N PRO A 224 -1.60 21.36 -10.61
CA PRO A 224 -1.59 20.10 -9.89
C PRO A 224 -2.96 19.85 -9.26
N VAL A 225 -3.38 18.58 -9.23
CA VAL A 225 -4.53 18.17 -8.44
C VAL A 225 -4.11 18.18 -6.97
N VAL A 226 -4.92 18.84 -6.14
CA VAL A 226 -4.61 19.04 -4.73
C VAL A 226 -5.81 18.68 -3.88
N SER A 227 -5.63 17.72 -2.97
CA SER A 227 -6.59 17.44 -1.90
C SER A 227 -6.09 18.04 -0.58
N VAL A 228 -7.02 18.54 0.24
CA VAL A 228 -6.71 19.17 1.53
C VAL A 228 -7.66 18.63 2.59
N SER A 229 -7.09 17.98 3.59
CA SER A 229 -7.80 17.49 4.76
C SER A 229 -7.38 18.26 6.02
N ILE A 230 -8.39 18.73 6.75
CA ILE A 230 -8.23 19.47 8.00
C ILE A 230 -9.54 19.45 8.80
N ALA A 231 -9.44 19.26 10.12
CA ALA A 231 -10.61 19.33 10.99
C ALA A 231 -11.24 20.73 10.95
N ARG A 232 -12.56 20.79 10.75
CA ARG A 232 -13.32 22.05 10.59
C ARG A 232 -13.32 22.91 11.87
N ARG A 233 -13.14 22.29 13.04
CA ARG A 233 -13.07 22.96 14.33
C ARG A 233 -11.69 22.73 14.91
N GLN A 234 -11.05 23.80 15.33
CA GLN A 234 -9.69 23.78 15.86
C GLN A 234 -9.69 24.45 17.22
N ARG A 235 -9.28 23.69 18.24
CA ARG A 235 -9.04 24.27 19.56
C ARG A 235 -7.57 24.64 19.67
N LEU A 236 -7.29 25.88 20.04
CA LEU A 236 -5.91 26.39 20.12
C LEU A 236 -5.07 25.68 21.19
N SER A 237 -5.70 25.09 22.21
CA SER A 237 -5.00 24.24 23.20
C SER A 237 -4.48 22.94 22.58
N ASP A 238 -5.22 22.38 21.62
CA ASP A 238 -4.98 21.04 21.09
C ASP A 238 -4.05 21.13 19.87
N ALA A 239 -4.13 22.23 19.11
CA ALA A 239 -3.30 22.50 17.94
C ALA A 239 -1.87 23.02 18.27
N GLY A 240 -1.42 22.92 19.52
CA GLY A 240 -0.05 23.24 19.94
C GLY A 240 0.55 24.54 19.35
N ARG A 241 1.69 24.41 18.66
CA ARG A 241 2.45 25.55 18.09
C ARG A 241 2.11 25.91 16.64
N SER A 242 1.41 25.02 15.92
CA SER A 242 1.10 25.18 14.50
C SER A 242 -0.21 24.48 14.15
N LEU A 243 -0.95 25.04 13.20
CA LEU A 243 -2.03 24.32 12.53
C LEU A 243 -1.42 23.27 11.59
N VAL A 244 -1.85 22.02 11.73
CA VAL A 244 -1.45 20.93 10.83
C VAL A 244 -2.50 20.79 9.74
N VAL A 245 -2.07 20.78 8.48
CA VAL A 245 -2.93 20.59 7.31
C VAL A 245 -2.38 19.41 6.53
N THR A 246 -3.20 18.38 6.29
CA THR A 246 -2.81 17.27 5.41
C THR A 246 -3.10 17.64 3.97
N VAL A 247 -2.13 17.47 3.08
CA VAL A 247 -2.20 17.87 1.68
C VAL A 247 -1.68 16.72 0.82
N ARG A 248 -2.41 16.33 -0.24
CA ARG A 248 -1.90 15.46 -1.31
C ARG A 248 -1.77 16.27 -2.58
N CYS A 249 -0.62 16.20 -3.23
CA CYS A 249 -0.40 16.73 -4.58
C CYS A 249 -0.28 15.55 -5.55
N SER A 250 -0.80 15.70 -6.77
CA SER A 250 -0.63 14.73 -7.85
C SER A 250 0.78 14.68 -8.43
N GLU A 251 1.62 15.65 -8.12
CA GLU A 251 2.98 15.80 -8.65
C GLU A 251 3.83 16.67 -7.71
N ALA A 252 5.08 16.91 -8.07
CA ALA A 252 5.96 17.83 -7.35
C ALA A 252 5.27 19.20 -7.20
N CYS A 253 5.22 19.75 -5.99
CA CYS A 253 4.48 20.99 -5.76
C CYS A 253 5.11 21.82 -4.64
N SER A 254 5.16 23.13 -4.87
CA SER A 254 5.41 24.12 -3.83
C SER A 254 4.08 24.55 -3.20
N LEU A 255 3.98 24.37 -1.88
CA LEU A 255 2.78 24.60 -1.09
C LEU A 255 2.93 25.86 -0.26
N SER A 256 1.86 26.65 -0.16
CA SER A 256 1.72 27.74 0.80
C SER A 256 0.35 27.72 1.43
N ALA A 257 0.30 27.83 2.76
CA ALA A 257 -0.91 27.85 3.55
C ALA A 257 -1.02 29.16 4.31
N GLU A 258 -2.15 29.85 4.19
CA GLU A 258 -2.48 31.04 4.96
C GLU A 258 -3.86 30.87 5.60
N LEU A 259 -3.92 30.90 6.93
CA LEU A 259 -5.18 31.01 7.64
C LEU A 259 -5.45 32.47 7.96
N SER A 260 -6.57 33.02 7.48
CA SER A 260 -6.94 34.41 7.75
C SER A 260 -8.39 34.58 8.16
N ALA A 261 -8.66 35.57 9.01
CA ALA A 261 -10.01 35.99 9.37
C ALA A 261 -10.39 37.31 8.68
N GLY A 262 -11.63 37.36 8.19
CA GLY A 262 -12.22 38.60 7.67
C GLY A 262 -12.33 39.66 8.76
N ALA A 263 -12.22 40.94 8.38
CA ALA A 263 -12.14 42.06 9.33
C ALA A 263 -13.34 42.12 10.31
N ALA A 264 -14.55 41.79 9.86
CA ALA A 264 -15.72 41.75 10.74
C ALA A 264 -15.63 40.63 11.79
N ALA A 265 -15.21 39.43 11.39
CA ALA A 265 -15.04 38.29 12.29
C ALA A 265 -13.90 38.54 13.29
N ALA A 266 -12.77 39.06 12.81
CA ALA A 266 -11.63 39.44 13.64
C ALA A 266 -12.02 40.48 14.71
N ARG A 267 -12.78 41.53 14.35
CA ARG A 267 -13.29 42.53 15.31
C ARG A 267 -14.19 41.90 16.38
N ARG A 268 -15.16 41.07 15.98
CA ARG A 268 -16.07 40.39 16.93
C ARG A 268 -15.34 39.44 17.87
N ALA A 269 -14.27 38.81 17.41
CA ALA A 269 -13.43 37.91 18.18
C ALA A 269 -12.36 38.62 19.03
N GLY A 270 -12.28 39.95 18.97
CA GLY A 270 -11.34 40.75 19.76
C GLY A 270 -9.91 40.82 19.21
N LEU A 271 -9.70 40.53 17.92
CA LEU A 271 -8.38 40.50 17.28
C LEU A 271 -7.87 41.85 16.73
N GLY A 272 -8.68 42.91 16.76
CA GLY A 272 -8.31 44.25 16.27
C GLY A 272 -8.71 44.56 14.81
N ARG A 273 -8.14 45.63 14.24
CA ARG A 273 -8.52 46.21 12.92
C ARG A 273 -7.81 45.61 11.70
N THR A 274 -6.76 44.81 11.87
CA THR A 274 -5.94 44.29 10.76
C THR A 274 -6.53 43.00 10.18
N ARG A 275 -6.47 42.84 8.84
CA ARG A 275 -6.74 41.57 8.13
C ARG A 275 -5.96 40.46 8.84
N GLY A 276 -6.69 39.57 9.49
CA GLY A 276 -6.17 38.78 10.59
C GLY A 276 -5.54 37.50 10.09
N VAL A 277 -4.32 37.56 9.55
CA VAL A 277 -3.56 36.34 9.27
C VAL A 277 -3.20 35.68 10.60
N LEU A 278 -3.77 34.51 10.84
CA LEU A 278 -3.71 33.75 12.09
C LEU A 278 -2.61 32.69 12.05
N ALA A 279 -2.36 32.11 10.88
CA ALA A 279 -1.29 31.14 10.68
C ALA A 279 -0.74 31.21 9.25
N ARG A 280 0.53 30.83 9.08
CA ARG A 280 1.21 30.76 7.77
C ARG A 280 2.17 29.59 7.73
N GLY A 281 2.26 28.91 6.59
CA GLY A 281 3.25 27.86 6.34
C GLY A 281 3.59 27.77 4.87
N SER A 282 4.77 27.24 4.56
CA SER A 282 5.20 26.92 3.20
C SER A 282 5.97 25.61 3.22
N TRP A 283 5.81 24.80 2.18
CA TRP A 283 6.43 23.48 2.05
C TRP A 283 6.70 23.16 0.59
N SER A 284 7.52 22.15 0.31
CA SER A 284 7.75 21.65 -1.05
C SER A 284 7.73 20.13 -1.05
N LEU A 285 7.09 19.56 -2.06
CA LEU A 285 7.10 18.13 -2.34
C LEU A 285 7.90 17.91 -3.62
N ALA A 286 8.87 16.98 -3.58
CA ALA A 286 9.75 16.69 -4.71
C ALA A 286 9.08 15.82 -5.79
N GLY A 287 7.94 15.19 -5.46
CA GLY A 287 7.13 14.37 -6.34
C GLY A 287 5.67 14.36 -5.88
N ALA A 288 4.85 13.50 -6.48
CA ALA A 288 3.48 13.26 -6.04
C ALA A 288 3.46 12.68 -4.61
N GLY A 289 2.36 12.87 -3.89
CA GLY A 289 2.13 12.20 -2.60
C GLY A 289 1.53 13.10 -1.52
N ARG A 290 1.44 12.53 -0.32
CA ARG A 290 0.86 13.15 0.88
C ARG A 290 1.94 13.84 1.71
N THR A 291 1.62 15.00 2.27
CA THR A 291 2.49 15.72 3.20
C THR A 291 1.71 16.53 4.22
N TYR A 292 2.40 16.95 5.27
CA TYR A 292 1.85 17.78 6.34
C TYR A 292 2.38 19.21 6.22
N VAL A 293 1.48 20.16 5.98
CA VAL A 293 1.83 21.58 6.01
C VAL A 293 1.58 22.12 7.41
N PHE A 294 2.67 22.46 8.09
CA PHE A 294 2.63 23.09 9.41
C PHE A 294 2.51 24.61 9.27
N ALA A 295 1.29 25.14 9.35
CA ALA A 295 1.06 26.58 9.36
C ALA A 295 1.23 27.13 10.78
N ARG A 296 2.36 27.81 11.01
CA ARG A 296 2.73 28.36 12.32
C ARG A 296 1.80 29.49 12.74
N TRP A 297 1.35 29.45 14.00
CA TRP A 297 0.52 30.50 14.59
C TRP A 297 1.24 31.85 14.64
N THR A 298 0.57 32.91 14.19
CA THR A 298 1.07 34.29 14.32
C THR A 298 0.79 34.87 15.71
N SER A 299 1.40 36.00 16.05
CA SER A 299 1.09 36.71 17.30
C SER A 299 -0.38 37.19 17.35
N THR A 300 -1.04 37.32 16.20
CA THR A 300 -2.45 37.73 16.11
C THR A 300 -3.37 36.70 16.75
N VAL A 301 -3.19 35.41 16.47
CA VAL A 301 -4.10 34.37 17.00
C VAL A 301 -4.08 34.30 18.53
N ARG A 302 -2.94 34.64 19.15
CA ARG A 302 -2.77 34.70 20.61
C ARG A 302 -3.63 35.78 21.28
N LYS A 303 -4.13 36.76 20.52
CA LYS A 303 -5.04 37.80 21.01
C LYS A 303 -6.50 37.33 21.08
N LEU A 304 -6.82 36.15 20.53
CA LEU A 304 -8.17 35.58 20.62
C LEU A 304 -8.53 35.40 22.10
N ARG A 305 -9.66 35.96 22.53
CA ARG A 305 -10.09 35.86 23.94
C ARG A 305 -10.64 34.46 24.24
N PRO A 306 -10.43 33.92 25.46
CA PRO A 306 -11.04 32.65 25.87
C PRO A 306 -12.56 32.64 25.67
N GLY A 307 -13.11 31.51 25.25
CA GLY A 307 -14.55 31.34 25.03
C GLY A 307 -15.11 32.05 23.78
N ARG A 308 -14.26 32.73 22.99
CA ARG A 308 -14.65 33.28 21.69
C ARG A 308 -14.40 32.26 20.58
N ARG A 309 -15.36 32.20 19.65
CA ARG A 309 -15.24 31.46 18.40
C ARG A 309 -14.89 32.42 17.27
N LEU A 310 -14.02 31.98 16.37
CA LEU A 310 -13.61 32.76 15.22
C LEU A 310 -13.67 31.91 13.95
N LYS A 311 -14.53 32.31 13.01
CA LYS A 311 -14.53 31.75 11.65
C LYS A 311 -13.39 32.37 10.86
N ALA A 312 -12.50 31.53 10.36
CA ALA A 312 -11.35 31.87 9.53
C ALA A 312 -11.38 31.04 8.24
N THR A 313 -10.66 31.49 7.23
CA THR A 313 -10.51 30.81 5.94
C THR A 313 -9.06 30.40 5.78
N LEU A 314 -8.82 29.10 5.67
CA LEU A 314 -7.55 28.56 5.22
C LEU A 314 -7.52 28.66 3.70
N ARG A 315 -6.52 29.33 3.16
CA ARG A 315 -6.20 29.35 1.74
C ARG A 315 -4.89 28.58 1.55
N LEU A 316 -4.96 27.50 0.79
CA LEU A 316 -3.81 26.71 0.40
C LEU A 316 -3.55 26.92 -1.09
N THR A 317 -2.31 27.18 -1.46
CA THR A 317 -1.90 27.31 -2.86
C THR A 317 -0.78 26.31 -3.14
N ALA A 318 -1.01 25.43 -4.11
CA ALA A 318 0.02 24.59 -4.69
C ALA A 318 0.49 25.18 -6.02
N THR A 319 1.76 25.02 -6.33
CA THR A 319 2.36 25.46 -7.59
C THR A 319 3.37 24.42 -8.04
N ASP A 320 3.16 23.81 -9.20
CA ASP A 320 4.07 22.81 -9.78
C ASP A 320 5.39 23.46 -10.31
N PRO A 321 6.37 22.67 -10.80
CA PRO A 321 7.60 23.20 -11.37
C PRO A 321 7.41 23.99 -12.67
N ALA A 322 6.34 23.75 -13.42
CA ALA A 322 5.96 24.49 -14.62
C ALA A 322 5.34 25.87 -14.29
N GLY A 323 4.97 26.09 -13.03
CA GLY A 323 4.39 27.32 -12.51
C GLY A 323 2.86 27.36 -12.50
N ASN A 324 2.17 26.26 -12.84
CA ASN A 324 0.71 26.24 -12.78
C ASN A 324 0.23 26.11 -11.34
N ARG A 325 -0.89 26.77 -11.03
CA ARG A 325 -1.30 27.01 -9.63
C ARG A 325 -2.70 26.51 -9.35
N ARG A 326 -2.82 25.73 -8.27
CA ARG A 326 -4.10 25.32 -7.69
C ARG A 326 -4.30 25.99 -6.35
N VAL A 327 -5.47 26.62 -6.16
CA VAL A 327 -5.84 27.24 -4.88
C VAL A 327 -7.04 26.52 -4.30
N VAL A 328 -6.91 26.01 -3.08
CA VAL A 328 -7.98 25.37 -2.31
C VAL A 328 -8.29 26.22 -1.08
N SER A 329 -9.57 26.42 -0.78
CA SER A 329 -9.99 27.15 0.42
C SER A 329 -10.89 26.33 1.32
N ARG A 330 -10.66 26.38 2.63
CA ARG A 330 -11.46 25.70 3.66
C ARG A 330 -11.86 26.68 4.76
N SER A 331 -13.13 26.63 5.17
CA SER A 331 -13.60 27.38 6.34
C SER A 331 -13.29 26.61 7.62
N ILE A 332 -12.67 27.29 8.59
CA ILE A 332 -12.27 26.72 9.87
C ILE A 332 -12.83 27.57 11.00
N GLU A 333 -13.37 26.93 12.04
CA GLU A 333 -13.76 27.58 13.29
C GLU A 333 -12.66 27.38 14.34
N LEU A 334 -12.04 28.49 14.77
CA LEU A 334 -11.08 28.48 15.88
C LEU A 334 -11.79 28.76 17.20
N ARG A 335 -11.39 28.04 18.26
CA ARG A 335 -11.77 28.32 19.64
C ARG A 335 -10.52 28.37 20.53
N ARG A 336 -10.47 29.35 21.43
CA ARG A 336 -9.52 29.37 22.55
C ARG A 336 -10.20 28.84 23.81
#